data_AF-A0A2J8A4E0-F1
#
_entry.id   AF-A0A2J8A4E0-F1
#
_cell.length_a   1.000
_cell.length_b   1.000
_cell.length_c   1.000
_cell.angle_alpha   90.00
_cell.angle_beta   90.00
_cell.angle_gamma   90.00
#
_symmetry.space_group_name_H-M   'P 1'
#
loop_
_entity.id
_entity.type
_entity.pdbx_description
1 polymer ?
#
loop_
_entity_poly.entity_id
_entity_poly.type
_entity_poly.pdbx_seq_one_letter_code
_entity_poly.pdbx_strand_id
1 'polypeptide(L)'
;EQHNGLARFLEAKGMVTTALDVATDQDYRFDLAVQLGDLSVAQEIAAALDSTARWKQLGQMALTAGKLDLASDCLTRASDFSGLLMLSSARGDRAGMGAVAAAAGAAGKTNVAFLGFFLLGRLEDCLVTLLEAERLPEAAFFARTYVPSSITPALAKWKVDLAAINPKAAESLADPAAYPNLFPHLEEALRAEKMLEVQRTTQLPAVGFVAAAATVAAATEGGLDGLLLRLQGLGLGDEEVVEVEEGEEEEAAEEAEEAAAEDEEEVELDAEEAAEEEAEVEVEEVEEGEAVEENGDEE
;
A
#
# COMPACT_ATOMS: atom_id res chain seq x y z
N GLU A 1 -6.49 0.98 -52.71
CA GLU A 1 -7.41 -0.15 -52.40
C GLU A 1 -6.88 -1.51 -52.85
N GLN A 2 -6.53 -1.71 -54.13
CA GLN A 2 -6.03 -3.01 -54.62
C GLN A 2 -4.74 -3.48 -53.91
N HIS A 3 -3.81 -2.57 -53.61
CA HIS A 3 -2.56 -2.88 -52.89
C HIS A 3 -2.79 -3.42 -51.48
N ASN A 4 -3.73 -2.87 -50.72
CA ASN A 4 -4.07 -3.38 -49.39
C ASN A 4 -4.80 -4.74 -49.46
N GLY A 5 -5.62 -4.96 -50.49
CA GLY A 5 -6.21 -6.28 -50.76
C GLY A 5 -5.16 -7.35 -51.08
N LEU A 6 -4.16 -6.99 -51.89
CA LEU A 6 -3.01 -7.86 -52.18
C LEU A 6 -2.19 -8.12 -50.92
N ALA A 7 -1.92 -7.10 -50.10
CA ALA A 7 -1.16 -7.26 -48.87
C ALA A 7 -1.87 -8.16 -47.84
N ARG A 8 -3.21 -8.08 -47.71
CA ARG A 8 -3.99 -9.04 -46.90
C ARG A 8 -3.96 -10.46 -47.46
N PHE A 9 -3.95 -10.61 -48.78
CA PHE A 9 -3.78 -11.91 -49.40
C PHE A 9 -2.39 -12.51 -49.12
N LEU A 10 -1.34 -11.68 -49.16
CA LEU A 10 0.04 -12.08 -48.84
C LEU A 10 0.19 -12.45 -47.35
N GLU A 11 -0.43 -11.69 -46.45
CA GLU A 11 -0.53 -12.01 -45.02
C GLU A 11 -1.21 -13.38 -44.80
N ALA A 12 -2.36 -13.63 -45.45
CA ALA A 12 -3.06 -14.92 -45.37
C ALA A 12 -2.24 -16.10 -45.94
N LYS A 13 -1.24 -15.82 -46.77
CA LYS A 13 -0.27 -16.82 -47.28
C LYS A 13 0.98 -16.95 -46.40
N GLY A 14 1.07 -16.21 -45.29
CA GLY A 14 2.20 -16.23 -44.36
C GLY A 14 3.41 -15.40 -44.82
N MET A 15 3.30 -14.61 -45.89
CA MET A 15 4.38 -13.76 -46.40
C MET A 15 4.24 -12.34 -45.86
N VAL A 16 4.44 -12.18 -44.56
CA VAL A 16 4.19 -10.91 -43.84
C VAL A 16 5.21 -9.82 -44.22
N THR A 17 6.45 -10.19 -44.54
CA THR A 17 7.50 -9.25 -44.97
C THR A 17 7.16 -8.60 -46.32
N THR A 18 6.74 -9.38 -47.31
CA THR A 18 6.33 -8.84 -48.62
C THR A 18 4.99 -8.13 -48.54
N ALA A 19 4.11 -8.53 -47.61
CA ALA A 19 2.88 -7.80 -47.32
C ALA A 19 3.18 -6.38 -46.81
N LEU A 20 4.21 -6.20 -45.97
CA LEU A 20 4.63 -4.89 -45.44
C LEU A 20 5.13 -3.95 -46.54
N ASP A 21 5.87 -4.48 -47.52
CA ASP A 21 6.40 -3.71 -48.66
C ASP A 21 5.29 -3.25 -49.62
N VAL A 22 4.25 -4.06 -49.78
CA VAL A 22 3.13 -3.80 -50.70
C VAL A 22 2.04 -2.94 -50.05
N ALA A 23 1.91 -2.99 -48.73
CA ALA A 23 0.90 -2.23 -48.00
C ALA A 23 1.16 -0.72 -48.12
N THR A 24 0.10 0.04 -48.43
CA THR A 24 0.17 1.50 -48.55
C THR A 24 -0.39 2.22 -47.32
N ASP A 25 -1.30 1.56 -46.59
CA ASP A 25 -1.95 2.10 -45.41
C ASP A 25 -1.06 2.03 -44.17
N GLN A 26 -0.91 3.15 -43.45
CA GLN A 26 0.00 3.25 -42.32
C GLN A 26 -0.47 2.42 -41.12
N ASP A 27 -1.77 2.38 -40.84
CA ASP A 27 -2.30 1.56 -39.74
C ASP A 27 -2.07 0.07 -39.99
N TYR A 28 -2.39 -0.40 -41.20
CA TYR A 28 -2.16 -1.79 -41.57
C TYR A 28 -0.67 -2.16 -41.62
N ARG A 29 0.19 -1.25 -42.11
CA ARG A 29 1.66 -1.45 -42.06
C ARG A 29 2.18 -1.53 -40.63
N PHE A 30 1.63 -0.76 -39.70
CA PHE A 30 2.00 -0.84 -38.30
C PHE A 30 1.64 -2.22 -37.72
N ASP A 31 0.44 -2.72 -37.99
CA ASP A 31 0.01 -4.04 -37.50
C ASP A 31 0.91 -5.16 -38.07
N LEU A 32 1.27 -5.09 -39.36
CA LEU A 32 2.23 -6.01 -39.97
C LEU A 32 3.64 -5.90 -39.36
N ALA A 33 4.12 -4.68 -39.10
CA ALA A 33 5.43 -4.46 -38.47
C ALA A 33 5.46 -5.00 -37.04
N VAL A 34 4.35 -4.88 -36.29
CA VAL A 34 4.22 -5.47 -34.95
C VAL A 34 4.19 -7.00 -35.02
N GLN A 35 3.50 -7.60 -35.99
CA GLN A 35 3.52 -9.05 -36.21
C GLN A 35 4.92 -9.58 -36.53
N LEU A 36 5.72 -8.83 -37.27
CA LEU A 36 7.11 -9.17 -37.60
C LEU A 36 8.09 -8.92 -36.45
N GLY A 37 7.72 -8.13 -35.44
CA GLY A 37 8.62 -7.68 -34.38
C GLY A 37 9.62 -6.60 -34.82
N ASP A 38 9.38 -5.95 -35.97
CA ASP A 38 10.28 -4.95 -36.55
C ASP A 38 10.09 -3.58 -35.90
N LEU A 39 10.82 -3.37 -34.79
CA LEU A 39 10.71 -2.19 -33.93
C LEU A 39 11.10 -0.87 -34.62
N SER A 40 12.04 -0.89 -35.56
CA SER A 40 12.48 0.33 -36.28
C SER A 40 11.38 0.86 -37.19
N VAL A 41 10.81 0.00 -38.02
CA VAL A 41 9.73 0.36 -38.93
C VAL A 41 8.47 0.75 -38.15
N ALA A 42 8.15 0.01 -37.08
CA ALA A 42 7.03 0.34 -36.21
C ALA A 42 7.19 1.72 -35.54
N GLN A 43 8.41 2.11 -35.15
CA GLN A 43 8.69 3.43 -34.57
C GLN A 43 8.52 4.57 -35.59
N GLU A 44 9.01 4.39 -36.81
CA GLU A 44 8.83 5.38 -37.89
C GLU A 44 7.34 5.59 -38.21
N ILE A 45 6.58 4.51 -38.29
CA ILE A 45 5.14 4.57 -38.56
C ILE A 45 4.38 5.16 -37.38
N ALA A 46 4.72 4.79 -36.13
CA ALA A 46 4.12 5.38 -34.94
C ALA A 46 4.40 6.89 -34.84
N ALA A 47 5.61 7.33 -35.23
CA ALA A 47 5.95 8.75 -35.30
C ALA A 47 5.15 9.52 -36.37
N ALA A 48 4.76 8.86 -37.46
CA ALA A 48 3.93 9.47 -38.49
C ALA A 48 2.43 9.56 -38.10
N LEU A 49 1.91 8.52 -37.45
CA LEU A 49 0.50 8.45 -37.03
C LEU A 49 0.22 9.24 -35.75
N ASP A 50 1.21 9.37 -34.87
CA ASP A 50 1.17 10.03 -33.56
C ASP A 50 -0.06 9.69 -32.69
N SER A 51 -0.45 8.41 -32.72
CA SER A 51 -1.58 7.90 -31.95
C SER A 51 -1.12 7.27 -30.63
N THR A 52 -1.77 7.64 -29.53
CA THR A 52 -1.51 7.12 -28.19
C THR A 52 -1.61 5.59 -28.13
N ALA A 53 -2.57 4.98 -28.82
CA ALA A 53 -2.75 3.53 -28.84
C ALA A 53 -1.57 2.81 -29.51
N ARG A 54 -1.04 3.38 -30.60
CA ARG A 54 0.11 2.82 -31.34
C ARG A 54 1.39 2.94 -30.54
N TRP A 55 1.59 4.06 -29.84
CA TRP A 55 2.71 4.23 -28.90
C TRP A 55 2.67 3.22 -27.75
N LYS A 56 1.49 2.89 -27.21
CA LYS A 56 1.34 1.85 -26.18
C LYS A 56 1.68 0.45 -26.71
N GLN A 57 1.17 0.10 -27.89
CA GLN A 57 1.45 -1.20 -28.51
C GLN A 57 2.94 -1.35 -28.84
N LEU A 58 3.57 -0.30 -29.37
CA LEU A 58 5.01 -0.25 -29.61
C LEU A 58 5.81 -0.36 -28.30
N GLY A 59 5.39 0.36 -27.25
CA GLY A 59 5.99 0.29 -25.93
C GLY A 59 5.96 -1.12 -25.34
N GLN A 60 4.83 -1.82 -25.44
CA GLN A 60 4.72 -3.21 -24.99
C GLN A 60 5.65 -4.14 -25.78
N MET A 61 5.72 -3.98 -27.10
CA MET A 61 6.64 -4.75 -27.95
C MET A 61 8.11 -4.48 -27.60
N ALA A 62 8.44 -3.21 -27.31
CA ALA A 62 9.78 -2.80 -26.88
C ALA A 62 10.17 -3.41 -25.53
N LEU A 63 9.23 -3.48 -24.59
CA LEU A 63 9.42 -4.15 -23.30
C LEU A 63 9.68 -5.65 -23.48
N THR A 64 8.89 -6.34 -24.31
CA THR A 64 9.10 -7.77 -24.62
C THR A 64 10.46 -8.03 -25.27
N ALA A 65 10.94 -7.10 -26.11
CA ALA A 65 12.25 -7.17 -26.74
C ALA A 65 13.41 -6.71 -25.85
N GLY A 66 13.14 -6.24 -24.63
CA GLY A 66 14.17 -5.75 -23.69
C GLY A 66 14.78 -4.39 -24.04
N LYS A 67 14.19 -3.62 -24.97
CA LYS A 67 14.69 -2.28 -25.36
C LYS A 67 14.08 -1.20 -24.46
N LEU A 68 14.62 -1.06 -23.26
CA LEU A 68 14.06 -0.21 -22.20
C LEU A 68 14.04 1.29 -22.58
N ASP A 69 15.08 1.81 -23.24
CA ASP A 69 15.13 3.23 -23.61
C ASP A 69 14.06 3.58 -24.67
N LEU A 70 13.83 2.68 -25.63
CA LEU A 70 12.75 2.86 -26.60
C LEU A 70 11.38 2.73 -25.93
N ALA A 71 11.24 1.84 -24.94
CA ALA A 71 10.02 1.73 -24.16
C ALA A 71 9.73 3.00 -23.35
N SER A 72 10.73 3.63 -22.71
CA SER A 72 10.53 4.90 -21.99
C SER A 72 10.08 6.03 -22.92
N ASP A 73 10.67 6.13 -24.11
CA ASP A 73 10.27 7.15 -25.09
C ASP A 73 8.84 6.92 -25.58
N CYS A 74 8.47 5.67 -25.88
CA CYS A 74 7.13 5.32 -26.32
C CYS A 74 6.08 5.59 -25.23
N LEU A 75 6.36 5.22 -23.98
CA LEU A 75 5.44 5.43 -22.85
C LEU A 75 5.27 6.92 -22.52
N THR A 76 6.31 7.72 -22.69
CA THR A 76 6.27 9.19 -22.53
C THR A 76 5.33 9.80 -23.57
N ARG A 77 5.47 9.41 -24.85
CA ARG A 77 4.55 9.85 -25.92
C ARG A 77 3.12 9.34 -25.73
N ALA A 78 2.98 8.13 -25.19
CA ALA A 78 1.69 7.55 -24.84
C ALA A 78 1.04 8.16 -23.59
N SER A 79 1.71 9.07 -22.87
CA SER A 79 1.26 9.60 -21.58
C SER A 79 0.87 8.50 -20.56
N ASP A 80 1.58 7.36 -20.63
CA ASP A 80 1.37 6.21 -19.75
C ASP A 80 2.25 6.32 -18.51
N PHE A 81 1.82 7.16 -17.58
CA PHE A 81 2.56 7.42 -16.35
C PHE A 81 2.69 6.18 -15.45
N SER A 82 1.73 5.26 -15.48
CA SER A 82 1.80 4.02 -14.69
C SER A 82 2.92 3.11 -15.20
N GLY A 83 3.02 2.93 -16.52
CA GLY A 83 4.11 2.18 -17.14
C GLY A 83 5.48 2.85 -16.91
N LEU A 84 5.54 4.18 -17.03
CA LEU A 84 6.77 4.93 -16.76
C LEU A 84 7.21 4.84 -15.30
N LEU A 85 6.28 4.88 -14.34
CA LEU A 85 6.60 4.74 -12.93
C LEU A 85 7.17 3.36 -12.63
N MET A 86 6.55 2.30 -13.18
CA MET A 86 7.06 0.94 -13.05
C MET A 86 8.45 0.78 -13.65
N LEU A 87 8.68 1.30 -14.86
CA LEU A 87 9.97 1.23 -15.52
C LEU A 87 11.05 2.02 -14.74
N SER A 88 10.71 3.21 -14.26
CA SER A 88 11.62 4.04 -13.46
C SER A 88 11.96 3.40 -12.11
N SER A 89 10.97 2.74 -11.48
CA SER A 89 11.15 1.98 -10.25
C SER A 89 12.08 0.78 -10.47
N ALA A 90 11.83 -0.02 -11.51
CA ALA A 90 12.66 -1.17 -11.84
C ALA A 90 14.10 -0.79 -12.21
N ARG A 91 14.30 0.35 -12.87
CA ARG A 91 15.64 0.89 -13.19
C ARG A 91 16.33 1.53 -11.97
N GLY A 92 15.58 1.87 -10.93
CA GLY A 92 16.07 2.68 -9.82
C GLY A 92 16.40 4.13 -10.22
N ASP A 93 15.77 4.66 -11.27
CA ASP A 93 15.99 6.03 -11.73
C ASP A 93 15.14 7.02 -10.90
N ARG A 94 15.77 7.57 -9.87
CA ARG A 94 15.15 8.54 -8.95
C ARG A 94 14.76 9.85 -9.66
N ALA A 95 15.59 10.33 -10.59
CA ALA A 95 15.35 11.59 -11.28
C ALA A 95 14.20 11.43 -12.29
N GLY A 96 14.20 10.35 -13.06
CA GLY A 96 13.12 9.98 -13.96
C GLY A 96 11.79 9.81 -13.23
N MET A 97 11.78 9.09 -12.10
CA MET A 97 10.58 8.92 -11.28
C MET A 97 10.01 10.25 -10.78
N GLY A 98 10.87 11.20 -10.37
CA GLY A 98 10.44 12.52 -9.94
C GLY A 98 9.81 13.35 -11.07
N ALA A 99 10.37 13.27 -12.28
CA ALA A 99 9.81 13.92 -13.46
C ALA A 99 8.46 13.31 -13.86
N VAL A 100 8.34 11.97 -13.80
CA VAL A 100 7.09 11.25 -14.09
C VAL A 100 6.01 11.62 -13.07
N ALA A 101 6.35 11.69 -11.78
CA ALA A 101 5.40 12.08 -10.73
C ALA A 101 4.87 13.51 -10.93
N ALA A 102 5.75 14.47 -11.22
CA ALA A 102 5.36 15.85 -11.50
C ALA A 102 4.50 15.96 -12.77
N ALA A 103 4.86 15.26 -13.84
CA ALA A 103 4.09 15.23 -15.09
C ALA A 103 2.72 14.54 -14.90
N ALA A 104 2.65 13.49 -14.09
CA ALA A 104 1.41 12.81 -13.74
C ALA A 104 0.46 13.73 -12.94
N GLY A 105 1.01 14.53 -12.01
CA GLY A 105 0.26 15.53 -11.24
C GLY A 105 -0.33 16.60 -12.17
N ALA A 106 0.48 17.14 -13.08
CA ALA A 106 0.00 18.11 -14.09
C ALA A 106 -1.07 17.52 -15.04
N ALA A 107 -1.02 16.22 -15.30
CA ALA A 107 -2.02 15.51 -16.09
C ALA A 107 -3.27 15.08 -15.29
N GLY A 108 -3.37 15.45 -14.00
CA GLY A 108 -4.50 15.11 -13.13
C GLY A 108 -4.52 13.66 -12.64
N LYS A 109 -3.44 12.89 -12.81
CA LYS A 109 -3.31 11.52 -12.29
C LYS A 109 -2.69 11.52 -10.90
N THR A 110 -3.49 11.94 -9.92
CA THR A 110 -3.09 12.12 -8.50
C THR A 110 -2.52 10.84 -7.88
N ASN A 111 -3.07 9.67 -8.21
CA ASN A 111 -2.62 8.38 -7.69
C ASN A 111 -1.17 8.06 -8.09
N VAL A 112 -0.83 8.25 -9.36
CA VAL A 112 0.53 7.99 -9.88
C VAL A 112 1.51 9.03 -9.36
N ALA A 113 1.09 10.29 -9.29
CA ALA A 113 1.90 11.36 -8.69
C ALA A 113 2.20 11.08 -7.21
N PHE A 114 1.18 10.74 -6.43
CA PHE A 114 1.32 10.41 -5.01
C PHE A 114 2.25 9.21 -4.80
N LEU A 115 2.04 8.11 -5.53
CA LEU A 115 2.88 6.91 -5.40
C LEU A 115 4.33 7.21 -5.81
N GLY A 116 4.54 7.98 -6.87
CA GLY A 116 5.88 8.41 -7.29
C GLY A 116 6.59 9.23 -6.22
N PHE A 117 5.94 10.26 -5.66
CA PHE A 117 6.52 11.04 -4.57
C PHE A 117 6.74 10.22 -3.29
N PHE A 118 5.85 9.27 -3.00
CA PHE A 118 5.93 8.41 -1.82
C PHE A 118 7.13 7.46 -1.91
N LEU A 119 7.33 6.81 -3.06
CA LEU A 119 8.50 5.96 -3.32
C LEU A 119 9.81 6.75 -3.28
N LEU A 120 9.77 8.02 -3.65
CA LEU A 120 10.91 8.93 -3.54
C LEU A 120 11.16 9.43 -2.11
N GLY A 121 10.26 9.18 -1.17
CA GLY A 121 10.32 9.70 0.20
C GLY A 121 10.06 11.21 0.32
N ARG A 122 9.44 11.82 -0.70
CA ARG A 122 9.10 13.26 -0.76
C ARG A 122 7.70 13.49 -0.20
N LEU A 123 7.56 13.42 1.12
CA LEU A 123 6.26 13.38 1.79
C LEU A 123 5.55 14.74 1.79
N GLU A 124 6.30 15.83 1.73
CA GLU A 124 5.76 17.19 1.60
C GLU A 124 5.02 17.33 0.26
N ASP A 125 5.60 16.80 -0.83
CA ASP A 125 4.97 16.80 -2.15
C ASP A 125 3.76 15.87 -2.22
N CYS A 126 3.79 14.73 -1.50
CA CYS A 126 2.61 13.88 -1.32
C CYS A 126 1.46 14.63 -0.64
N LEU A 127 1.77 15.38 0.43
CA LEU A 127 0.76 16.18 1.14
C LEU A 127 0.18 17.27 0.25
N VAL A 128 1.03 18.00 -0.50
CA VAL A 128 0.57 18.99 -1.47
C VAL A 128 -0.33 18.36 -2.51
N THR A 129 0.05 17.20 -3.06
CA THR A 129 -0.76 16.46 -4.05
C THR A 129 -2.14 16.08 -3.50
N LEU A 130 -2.24 15.67 -2.22
CA LEU A 130 -3.53 15.37 -1.58
C LEU A 130 -4.38 16.62 -1.35
N LEU A 131 -3.75 17.73 -0.98
CA LEU A 131 -4.43 19.01 -0.77
C LEU A 131 -4.94 19.60 -2.09
N GLU A 132 -4.18 19.49 -3.17
CA GLU A 132 -4.59 19.92 -4.52
C GLU A 132 -5.73 19.06 -5.09
N ALA A 133 -5.78 17.78 -4.71
CA ALA A 133 -6.86 16.87 -5.07
C ALA A 133 -8.10 17.00 -4.19
N GLU A 134 -8.15 17.99 -3.29
CA GLU A 134 -9.26 18.23 -2.33
C GLU A 134 -9.57 17.03 -1.41
N ARG A 135 -8.62 16.10 -1.23
CA ARG A 135 -8.75 14.93 -0.34
C ARG A 135 -8.29 15.28 1.09
N LEU A 136 -8.96 16.26 1.69
CA LEU A 136 -8.54 16.90 2.95
C LEU A 136 -8.47 15.96 4.17
N PRO A 137 -9.43 15.03 4.40
CA PRO A 137 -9.33 14.10 5.54
C PRO A 137 -8.08 13.22 5.44
N GLU A 138 -7.79 12.71 4.24
CA GLU A 138 -6.62 11.87 3.99
C GLU A 138 -5.32 12.64 4.12
N ALA A 139 -5.28 13.90 3.67
CA ALA A 139 -4.15 14.79 3.90
C ALA A 139 -3.89 15.00 5.40
N ALA A 140 -4.95 15.14 6.22
CA ALA A 140 -4.82 15.30 7.67
C ALA A 140 -4.30 14.02 8.34
N PHE A 141 -4.81 12.84 7.96
CA PHE A 141 -4.28 11.56 8.45
C PHE A 141 -2.84 11.31 7.99
N PHE A 142 -2.53 11.64 6.73
CA PHE A 142 -1.18 11.51 6.19
C PHE A 142 -0.19 12.42 6.93
N ALA A 143 -0.57 13.67 7.19
CA ALA A 143 0.23 14.58 8.00
C ALA A 143 0.46 14.03 9.41
N ARG A 144 -0.58 13.50 10.07
CA ARG A 144 -0.45 12.90 11.41
C ARG A 144 0.57 11.76 11.45
N THR A 145 0.60 10.91 10.43
CA THR A 145 1.45 9.72 10.40
C THR A 145 2.89 10.03 9.95
N TYR A 146 3.05 10.89 8.93
CA TYR A 146 4.32 11.01 8.20
C TYR A 146 5.03 12.35 8.38
N VAL A 147 4.26 13.43 8.58
CA VAL A 147 4.72 14.84 8.63
C VAL A 147 3.95 15.59 9.73
N PRO A 148 4.16 15.25 11.02
CA PRO A 148 3.37 15.79 12.12
C PRO A 148 3.46 17.31 12.26
N SER A 149 4.55 17.93 11.78
CA SER A 149 4.69 19.39 11.66
C SER A 149 3.59 20.05 10.82
N SER A 150 3.03 19.34 9.83
CA SER A 150 2.05 19.86 8.87
C SER A 150 0.59 19.52 9.20
N ILE A 151 0.31 18.95 10.38
CA ILE A 151 -1.06 18.63 10.81
C ILE A 151 -1.92 19.88 10.89
N THR A 152 -1.43 20.96 11.54
CA THR A 152 -2.22 22.19 11.73
C THR A 152 -2.61 22.85 10.41
N PRO A 153 -1.71 23.04 9.43
CA PRO A 153 -2.08 23.54 8.10
C PRO A 153 -3.11 22.67 7.36
N ALA A 154 -2.95 21.34 7.40
CA ALA A 154 -3.87 20.41 6.73
C ALA A 154 -5.26 20.43 7.39
N LEU A 155 -5.30 20.41 8.72
CA LEU A 155 -6.53 20.42 9.49
C LEU A 155 -7.29 21.75 9.37
N ALA A 156 -6.58 22.88 9.30
CA ALA A 156 -7.21 24.18 9.06
C ALA A 156 -7.97 24.22 7.72
N LYS A 157 -7.39 23.67 6.66
CA LYS A 157 -8.06 23.55 5.35
C LYS A 157 -9.27 22.63 5.45
N TRP A 158 -9.13 21.48 6.12
CA TRP A 158 -10.24 20.54 6.31
C TRP A 158 -11.39 21.13 7.13
N LYS A 159 -11.09 21.89 8.19
CA LYS A 159 -12.10 22.58 9.00
C LYS A 159 -12.92 23.57 8.20
N VAL A 160 -12.30 24.35 7.31
CA VAL A 160 -12.99 25.33 6.46
C VAL A 160 -13.97 24.62 5.52
N ASP A 161 -13.54 23.54 4.88
CA ASP A 161 -14.38 22.75 3.98
C ASP A 161 -15.52 22.05 4.74
N LEU A 162 -15.20 21.41 5.87
CA LEU A 162 -16.19 20.73 6.68
C LEU A 162 -17.20 21.69 7.30
N ALA A 163 -16.81 22.92 7.65
CA ALA A 163 -17.71 23.93 8.18
C ALA A 163 -18.79 24.36 7.18
N ALA A 164 -18.52 24.25 5.86
CA ALA A 164 -19.52 24.50 4.84
C ALA A 164 -20.64 23.44 4.83
N ILE A 165 -20.33 22.19 5.25
CA ILE A 165 -21.27 21.07 5.27
C ILE A 165 -21.90 20.91 6.67
N ASN A 166 -21.07 20.87 7.70
CA ASN A 166 -21.48 20.69 9.09
C ASN A 166 -20.53 21.44 10.06
N PRO A 167 -20.95 22.59 10.62
CA PRO A 167 -20.12 23.38 11.52
C PRO A 167 -19.79 22.66 12.83
N LYS A 168 -20.71 21.81 13.35
CA LYS A 168 -20.46 21.06 14.59
C LYS A 168 -19.35 20.02 14.42
N ALA A 169 -19.30 19.38 13.26
CA ALA A 169 -18.25 18.41 12.94
C ALA A 169 -16.90 19.11 12.73
N ALA A 170 -16.89 20.31 12.15
CA ALA A 170 -15.67 21.12 12.02
C ALA A 170 -15.10 21.55 13.38
N GLU A 171 -15.96 21.90 14.34
CA GLU A 171 -15.55 22.23 15.72
C GLU A 171 -15.04 21.01 16.51
N SER A 172 -15.51 19.79 16.19
CA SER A 172 -15.01 18.57 16.83
C SER A 172 -13.58 18.18 16.40
N LEU A 173 -13.06 18.76 15.32
CA LEU A 173 -11.69 18.54 14.90
C LEU A 173 -10.74 19.31 15.84
N ALA A 174 -10.05 18.59 16.73
CA ALA A 174 -9.10 19.21 17.65
C ALA A 174 -7.79 19.59 16.94
N ASP A 175 -7.36 20.85 17.06
CA ASP A 175 -6.03 21.25 16.57
C ASP A 175 -4.95 20.88 17.60
N PRO A 176 -3.81 20.30 17.16
CA PRO A 176 -2.69 20.01 18.06
C PRO A 176 -2.12 21.24 18.78
N ALA A 177 -2.20 22.42 18.14
CA ALA A 177 -1.75 23.68 18.72
C ALA A 177 -2.73 24.26 19.76
N ALA A 178 -4.04 24.04 19.58
CA ALA A 178 -5.07 24.55 20.49
C ALA A 178 -5.30 23.62 21.68
N TYR A 179 -5.15 22.31 21.48
CA TYR A 179 -5.37 21.31 22.52
C TYR A 179 -4.23 20.27 22.56
N PRO A 180 -3.03 20.63 23.06
CA PRO A 180 -1.90 19.70 23.16
C PRO A 180 -2.21 18.44 23.98
N ASN A 181 -3.08 18.56 24.98
CA ASN A 181 -3.46 17.44 25.88
C ASN A 181 -4.18 16.29 25.16
N LEU A 182 -4.79 16.53 23.99
CA LEU A 182 -5.48 15.51 23.20
C LEU A 182 -4.52 14.72 22.28
N PHE A 183 -3.26 15.15 22.17
CA PHE A 183 -2.25 14.56 21.30
C PHE A 183 -1.04 14.08 22.10
N PRO A 184 -1.18 12.98 22.87
CA PRO A 184 -0.03 12.35 23.52
C PRO A 184 1.01 11.95 22.46
N HIS A 185 2.29 12.01 22.82
CA HIS A 185 3.44 11.68 21.95
C HIS A 185 3.68 12.61 20.74
N LEU A 186 2.98 13.75 20.62
CA LEU A 186 3.23 14.68 19.51
C LEU A 186 4.66 15.23 19.48
N GLU A 187 5.23 15.55 20.64
CA GLU A 187 6.62 16.02 20.71
C GLU A 187 7.63 14.94 20.27
N GLU A 188 7.38 13.69 20.63
CA GLU A 188 8.19 12.55 20.21
C GLU A 188 8.09 12.35 18.71
N ALA A 189 6.88 12.47 18.14
CA ALA A 189 6.65 12.41 16.69
C ALA A 189 7.37 13.53 15.94
N LEU A 190 7.38 14.77 16.46
CA LEU A 190 8.13 15.89 15.87
C LEU A 190 9.64 15.71 15.96
N ARG A 191 10.15 15.08 17.03
CA ARG A 191 11.57 14.70 17.13
C ARG A 191 11.91 13.60 16.12
N ALA A 192 11.06 12.58 16.02
CA ALA A 192 11.21 11.49 15.07
C ALA A 192 11.19 11.98 13.62
N GLU A 193 10.30 12.92 13.27
CA GLU A 193 10.23 13.54 11.95
C GLU A 193 11.58 14.14 11.53
N LYS A 194 12.21 14.94 12.40
CA LYS A 194 13.52 15.55 12.13
C LYS A 194 14.64 14.51 11.97
N MET A 195 14.59 13.42 12.73
CA MET A 195 15.56 12.34 12.59
C MET A 195 15.37 11.57 11.27
N LEU A 196 14.12 11.32 10.88
CA LEU A 196 13.76 10.61 9.65
C LEU A 196 14.04 11.45 8.40
N GLU A 197 13.94 12.79 8.46
CA GLU A 197 14.26 13.68 7.33
C GLU A 197 15.69 13.44 6.80
N VAL A 198 16.65 13.27 7.69
CA VAL A 198 18.05 12.95 7.34
C VAL A 198 18.16 11.57 6.70
N GLN A 199 17.44 10.58 7.22
CA GLN A 199 17.46 9.22 6.68
C GLN A 199 16.79 9.14 5.30
N ARG A 200 15.68 9.86 5.08
CA ARG A 200 14.94 9.92 3.80
C ARG A 200 15.77 10.50 2.65
N THR A 201 16.65 11.45 2.96
CA THR A 201 17.53 12.09 1.97
C THR A 201 18.81 11.31 1.72
N THR A 202 19.23 10.47 2.67
CA THR A 202 20.42 9.61 2.56
C THR A 202 20.18 8.49 1.55
N GLN A 203 21.05 8.41 0.54
CA GLN A 203 21.00 7.36 -0.46
C GLN A 203 21.84 6.17 0.02
N LEU A 204 21.19 5.03 0.23
CA LEU A 204 21.87 3.78 0.52
C LEU A 204 22.09 2.98 -0.77
N PRO A 205 23.30 2.46 -1.01
CA PRO A 205 23.53 1.49 -2.08
C PRO A 205 22.70 0.23 -1.85
N ALA A 206 22.24 -0.40 -2.94
CA ALA A 206 21.48 -1.65 -2.87
C ALA A 206 22.21 -2.78 -2.12
N VAL A 207 23.54 -2.79 -2.14
CA VAL A 207 24.37 -3.75 -1.37
C VAL A 207 24.13 -3.65 0.14
N GLY A 208 23.76 -2.47 0.64
CA GLY A 208 23.45 -2.23 2.05
C GLY A 208 22.02 -2.61 2.45
N PHE A 209 21.22 -3.19 1.56
CA PHE A 209 19.80 -3.49 1.83
C PHE A 209 19.60 -4.33 3.08
N VAL A 210 20.38 -5.40 3.29
CA VAL A 210 20.23 -6.28 4.45
C VAL A 210 20.46 -5.53 5.77
N ALA A 211 21.48 -4.67 5.82
CA ALA A 211 21.76 -3.86 7.00
C ALA A 211 20.67 -2.81 7.25
N ALA A 212 20.18 -2.16 6.20
CA ALA A 212 19.07 -1.21 6.30
C ALA A 212 17.77 -1.90 6.74
N ALA A 213 17.45 -3.06 6.16
CA ALA A 213 16.30 -3.87 6.52
C ALA A 213 16.36 -4.30 7.98
N ALA A 214 17.52 -4.74 8.47
CA ALA A 214 17.74 -5.08 9.88
C ALA A 214 17.49 -3.89 10.81
N THR A 215 17.96 -2.69 10.44
CA THR A 215 17.72 -1.48 11.26
C THR A 215 16.26 -1.03 11.30
N VAL A 216 15.54 -1.15 10.18
CA VAL A 216 14.11 -0.81 10.12
C VAL A 216 13.29 -1.84 10.89
N ALA A 217 13.64 -3.11 10.73
CA ALA A 217 12.90 -4.19 11.37
C ALA A 217 13.12 -4.20 12.90
N ALA A 218 14.31 -3.83 13.38
CA ALA A 218 14.57 -3.61 14.81
C ALA A 218 13.71 -2.48 15.42
N ALA A 219 13.18 -1.55 14.61
CA ALA A 219 12.29 -0.48 15.06
C ALA A 219 10.80 -0.87 15.02
N THR A 220 10.44 -2.02 14.43
CA THR A 220 9.08 -2.56 14.41
C THR A 220 8.92 -3.66 15.46
N GLU A 221 7.76 -3.76 16.13
CA GLU A 221 7.46 -4.88 17.03
C GLU A 221 7.70 -6.22 16.31
N GLY A 222 8.67 -6.99 16.81
CA GLY A 222 9.08 -8.28 16.23
C GLY A 222 10.42 -8.31 15.48
N GLY A 223 11.12 -7.19 15.29
CA GLY A 223 12.49 -7.24 14.74
C GLY A 223 12.58 -7.67 13.27
N LEU A 224 13.81 -8.02 12.83
CA LEU A 224 14.08 -8.60 11.50
C LEU A 224 13.34 -9.93 11.32
N ASP A 225 13.25 -10.73 12.37
CA ASP A 225 12.59 -12.03 12.34
C ASP A 225 11.07 -11.91 12.13
N GLY A 226 10.42 -10.92 12.76
CA GLY A 226 9.00 -10.63 12.55
C GLY A 226 8.71 -10.07 11.14
N LEU A 227 9.65 -9.33 10.56
CA LEU A 227 9.53 -8.86 9.18
C LEU A 227 9.76 -10.01 8.17
N LEU A 228 10.73 -10.89 8.42
CA LEU A 228 10.98 -12.10 7.62
C LEU A 228 9.79 -13.06 7.67
N LEU A 229 9.23 -13.29 8.86
CA LEU A 229 8.04 -14.14 9.04
C LEU A 229 6.81 -13.60 8.27
N ARG A 230 6.63 -12.26 8.26
CA ARG A 230 5.57 -11.60 7.48
C ARG A 230 5.81 -11.71 5.97
N LEU A 231 7.06 -11.59 5.51
CA LEU A 231 7.41 -11.78 4.10
C LEU A 231 7.23 -13.23 3.65
N GLN A 232 7.53 -14.18 4.51
CA GLN A 232 7.31 -15.61 4.28
C GLN A 232 5.81 -15.93 4.26
N GLY A 233 5.01 -15.33 5.15
CA GLY A 233 3.54 -15.40 5.11
C GLY A 233 2.89 -14.76 3.87
N LEU A 234 3.62 -13.87 3.18
CA LEU A 234 3.22 -13.29 1.89
C LEU A 234 3.73 -14.09 0.68
N GLY A 235 4.42 -15.22 0.90
CA GLY A 235 4.91 -16.11 -0.16
C GLY A 235 6.09 -15.54 -0.97
N LEU A 236 6.88 -14.62 -0.39
CA LEU A 236 8.00 -13.94 -1.04
C LEU A 236 9.38 -14.31 -0.47
N GLY A 237 9.49 -15.46 0.20
CA GLY A 237 10.77 -16.03 0.64
C GLY A 237 10.97 -17.39 -0.02
N ASP A 238 12.12 -17.59 -0.67
CA ASP A 238 12.51 -18.87 -1.26
C ASP A 238 12.51 -19.98 -0.19
N GLU A 239 11.94 -21.13 -0.57
CA GLU A 239 12.07 -22.41 0.12
C GLU A 239 13.52 -22.93 -0.01
N GLU A 240 14.48 -22.31 0.67
CA GLU A 240 15.77 -22.94 0.93
C GLU A 240 16.12 -22.79 2.41
N VAL A 241 15.59 -23.74 3.18
CA VAL A 241 16.07 -24.09 4.51
C VAL A 241 17.51 -24.58 4.37
N VAL A 242 18.46 -23.76 4.80
CA VAL A 242 19.81 -24.24 5.14
C VAL A 242 19.69 -24.94 6.48
N GLU A 243 19.79 -26.26 6.47
CA GLU A 243 19.91 -27.10 7.66
C GLU A 243 21.05 -26.57 8.53
N VAL A 244 20.72 -26.12 9.75
CA VAL A 244 21.70 -25.90 10.82
C VAL A 244 21.46 -27.01 11.84
N GLU A 245 22.54 -27.74 12.10
CA GLU A 245 22.62 -28.96 12.90
C GLU A 245 21.86 -28.89 14.23
N GLU A 246 21.03 -29.91 14.47
CA GLU A 246 20.42 -30.22 15.75
C GLU A 246 21.51 -30.52 16.80
N GLY A 247 21.44 -29.84 17.94
CA GLY A 247 22.32 -30.07 19.07
C GLY A 247 21.76 -29.48 20.35
N GLU A 248 21.05 -30.33 21.10
CA GLU A 248 20.86 -30.29 22.56
C GLU A 248 20.00 -29.16 23.15
N GLU A 249 18.67 -29.23 23.01
CA GLU A 249 17.70 -28.70 24.01
C GLU A 249 16.43 -29.58 24.10
N GLU A 250 16.58 -30.90 24.18
CA GLU A 250 15.53 -31.81 24.71
C GLU A 250 15.94 -32.18 26.14
N GLU A 251 15.60 -31.37 27.15
CA GLU A 251 15.41 -31.81 28.55
C GLU A 251 14.65 -30.75 29.41
N ALA A 252 14.30 -29.57 28.87
CA ALA A 252 13.58 -28.53 29.64
C ALA A 252 12.05 -28.51 29.45
N ALA A 253 11.49 -29.36 28.58
CA ALA A 253 10.06 -29.34 28.24
C ALA A 253 9.21 -30.30 29.10
N GLU A 254 9.78 -31.34 29.71
CA GLU A 254 9.01 -32.31 30.52
C GLU A 254 8.72 -31.81 31.95
N GLU A 255 9.53 -30.92 32.55
CA GLU A 255 9.25 -30.39 33.90
C GLU A 255 8.20 -29.26 33.92
N ALA A 256 7.81 -28.71 32.77
CA ALA A 256 6.80 -27.65 32.68
C ALA A 256 5.37 -28.19 32.50
N GLU A 257 5.21 -29.44 32.04
CA GLU A 257 3.90 -30.05 31.79
C GLU A 257 3.30 -30.71 33.04
N GLU A 258 4.11 -31.18 34.00
CA GLU A 258 3.60 -31.68 35.29
C GLU A 258 3.14 -30.55 36.24
N ALA A 259 3.72 -29.35 36.16
CA ALA A 259 3.33 -28.23 37.02
C ALA A 259 2.01 -27.56 36.60
N ALA A 260 1.60 -27.72 35.33
CA ALA A 260 0.33 -27.18 34.83
C ALA A 260 -0.88 -28.09 35.14
N ALA A 261 -0.64 -29.38 35.41
CA ALA A 261 -1.71 -30.33 35.71
C ALA A 261 -2.19 -30.28 37.16
N GLU A 262 -1.38 -29.78 38.10
CA GLU A 262 -1.79 -29.61 39.51
C GLU A 262 -2.61 -28.32 39.74
N ASP A 263 -2.49 -27.32 38.86
CA ASP A 263 -3.21 -26.03 38.97
C ASP A 263 -4.62 -26.08 38.37
N GLU A 264 -4.94 -27.08 37.52
CA GLU A 264 -6.29 -27.23 36.94
C GLU A 264 -7.28 -27.96 37.86
N GLU A 265 -6.81 -28.78 38.82
CA GLU A 265 -7.69 -29.45 39.80
C GLU A 265 -8.13 -28.52 40.97
N GLU A 266 -7.36 -27.48 41.32
CA GLU A 266 -7.78 -26.52 42.35
C GLU A 266 -8.86 -25.53 41.83
N VAL A 267 -8.91 -25.26 40.53
CA VAL A 267 -9.87 -24.30 39.94
C VAL A 267 -11.27 -24.92 39.73
N GLU A 268 -11.39 -26.25 39.59
CA GLU A 268 -12.70 -26.91 39.49
C GLU A 268 -13.41 -27.06 40.84
N LEU A 269 -12.68 -27.09 41.97
CA LEU A 269 -13.27 -27.19 43.32
C LEU A 269 -13.89 -25.86 43.79
N ASP A 270 -13.29 -24.71 43.45
CA ASP A 270 -13.83 -23.38 43.80
C ASP A 270 -15.09 -23.00 42.99
N ALA A 271 -15.28 -23.61 41.81
CA ALA A 271 -16.44 -23.33 40.96
C ALA A 271 -17.71 -24.08 41.39
N GLU A 272 -17.58 -25.25 42.03
CA GLU A 272 -18.72 -25.98 42.62
C GLU A 272 -19.18 -25.33 43.95
N GLU A 273 -18.26 -24.84 44.79
CA GLU A 273 -18.63 -24.21 46.07
C GLU A 273 -19.33 -22.85 45.87
N ALA A 274 -18.95 -22.09 44.84
CA ALA A 274 -19.61 -20.82 44.49
C ALA A 274 -21.01 -21.01 43.87
N ALA A 275 -21.29 -22.15 43.24
CA ALA A 275 -22.60 -22.44 42.65
C ALA A 275 -23.64 -22.91 43.69
N GLU A 276 -23.20 -23.46 44.83
CA GLU A 276 -24.10 -23.82 45.94
C GLU A 276 -24.48 -22.60 46.80
N GLU A 277 -23.60 -21.60 46.97
CA GLU A 277 -23.93 -20.37 47.72
C GLU A 277 -24.92 -19.45 46.97
N GLU A 278 -24.87 -19.37 45.64
CA GLU A 278 -25.84 -18.55 44.89
C GLU A 278 -27.25 -19.19 44.83
N ALA A 279 -27.36 -20.51 45.02
CA ALA A 279 -28.63 -21.22 45.05
C ALA A 279 -29.34 -21.13 46.41
N GLU A 280 -28.63 -20.89 47.52
CA GLU A 280 -29.26 -20.69 48.84
C GLU A 280 -29.80 -19.26 49.02
N VAL A 281 -29.25 -18.26 48.34
CA VAL A 281 -29.70 -16.85 48.44
C VAL A 281 -31.01 -16.59 47.69
N GLU A 282 -31.30 -17.32 46.59
CA GLU A 282 -32.57 -17.17 45.86
C GLU A 282 -33.78 -17.89 46.53
N VAL A 283 -33.55 -18.74 47.54
CA VAL A 283 -34.65 -19.42 48.26
C VAL A 283 -35.11 -18.62 49.50
N GLU A 284 -34.26 -17.78 50.11
CA GLU A 284 -34.66 -16.93 51.24
C GLU A 284 -35.45 -15.68 50.83
N GLU A 285 -35.27 -15.13 49.62
CA GLU A 285 -36.03 -13.94 49.17
C GLU A 285 -37.48 -14.25 48.71
N VAL A 286 -37.87 -15.52 48.61
CA VAL A 286 -39.24 -15.93 48.22
C VAL A 286 -40.14 -16.25 49.43
N GLU A 287 -39.61 -16.49 50.65
CA GLU A 287 -40.45 -16.75 51.84
C GLU A 287 -40.89 -15.49 52.62
N GLU A 288 -40.31 -14.30 52.40
CA GLU A 288 -40.78 -13.07 53.08
C GLU A 288 -41.82 -12.24 52.29
N GLY A 289 -42.25 -12.72 51.11
CA GLY A 289 -43.16 -12.00 50.20
C GLY A 289 -44.65 -12.34 50.29
N GLU A 290 -45.06 -13.37 51.03
CA GLU A 290 -46.44 -13.88 51.01
C GLU A 290 -47.01 -14.10 52.44
N ALA A 291 -47.04 -13.04 53.26
CA ALA A 291 -47.68 -13.10 54.59
C ALA A 291 -48.32 -11.77 55.05
N VAL A 292 -49.04 -11.03 54.18
CA VAL A 292 -49.99 -10.00 54.61
C VAL A 292 -51.15 -9.89 53.62
N GLU A 293 -52.17 -10.74 53.74
CA GLU A 293 -53.58 -10.46 53.40
C GLU A 293 -54.46 -11.69 53.68
N GLU A 294 -54.94 -11.87 54.92
CA GLU A 294 -56.28 -12.41 55.25
C GLU A 294 -56.43 -12.51 56.77
N ASN A 295 -57.17 -11.58 57.37
CA ASN A 295 -58.04 -11.86 58.50
C ASN A 295 -59.11 -10.78 58.52
N GLY A 296 -60.24 -11.11 57.89
CA GLY A 296 -61.50 -10.44 58.12
C GLY A 296 -62.18 -10.95 59.38
N ASP A 297 -62.93 -10.02 59.97
CA ASP A 297 -64.16 -10.21 60.74
C ASP A 297 -64.15 -10.47 62.25
N GLU A 298 -65.11 -9.75 62.85
CA GLU A 298 -65.87 -9.96 64.09
C GLU A 298 -65.63 -9.01 65.29
N GLU A 299 -66.76 -8.33 65.60
CA GLU A 299 -67.18 -7.50 66.76
C GLU A 299 -66.94 -5.98 66.76
#